data_AF-A0A851N651-F1
#
_entry.id   AF-A0A851N651-F1
#
_cell.length_a   1.000
_cell.length_b   1.000
_cell.length_c   1.000
_cell.angle_alpha   90.00
_cell.angle_beta   90.00
_cell.angle_gamma   90.00
#
_symmetry.space_group_name_H-M   'P 1'
#
loop_
_entity.id
_entity.type
_entity.pdbx_description
1 polymer ?
#
loop_
_entity_poly.entity_id
_entity_poly.type
_entity_poly.pdbx_seq_one_letter_code
_entity_poly.pdbx_strand_id
1 'polypeptide(L)'
;PLSFPQKLWVLVESDQIMSIWWSHGGHRIVIDQEMFKVEVLGMKGRLKVFEMENMKSFFRQLNLYGFTKIPRDHERSPSLPEFLAEEEALVAHRKVLVYYHLFFKRDYPQLLEHCKRR
;
A
#
# COMPACT_ATOMS: atom_id res chain seq x y z
N PRO A 1 5.09 19.64 -9.53
CA PRO A 1 5.29 18.18 -9.34
C PRO A 1 4.77 17.73 -7.98
N LEU A 2 3.95 16.67 -7.95
CA LEU A 2 3.43 16.10 -6.70
C LEU A 2 4.55 15.46 -5.87
N SER A 3 4.47 15.62 -4.55
CA SER A 3 5.33 14.92 -3.59
C SER A 3 5.01 13.41 -3.56
N PHE A 4 5.89 12.61 -2.95
CA PHE A 4 5.66 11.16 -2.84
C PHE A 4 4.32 10.82 -2.16
N PRO A 5 3.94 11.40 -1.00
CA PRO A 5 2.63 11.16 -0.41
C PRO A 5 1.47 11.56 -1.32
N GLN A 6 1.57 12.69 -2.02
CA GLN A 6 0.51 13.12 -2.94
C GLN A 6 0.33 12.14 -4.10
N LYS A 7 1.43 11.69 -4.71
CA LYS A 7 1.39 10.65 -5.76
C LYS A 7 0.81 9.34 -5.24
N LEU A 8 1.22 8.93 -4.04
CA LEU A 8 0.72 7.72 -3.41
C LEU A 8 -0.80 7.81 -3.14
N TRP A 9 -1.29 8.95 -2.68
CA TRP A 9 -2.72 9.14 -2.42
C TRP A 9 -3.55 9.02 -3.70
N VAL A 10 -3.14 9.71 -4.77
CA VAL A 10 -3.80 9.61 -6.09
C VAL A 10 -3.78 8.17 -6.61
N LEU A 11 -2.67 7.46 -6.39
CA LEU A 11 -2.54 6.08 -6.81
C LEU A 11 -3.50 5.14 -6.06
N VAL A 12 -3.62 5.29 -4.73
CA VAL A 12 -4.50 4.44 -3.89
C VAL A 12 -5.97 4.73 -4.17
N GLU A 13 -6.30 5.96 -4.58
CA GLU A 13 -7.66 6.37 -4.94
C GLU A 13 -8.09 5.94 -6.34
N SER A 14 -7.14 5.52 -7.19
CA SER A 14 -7.45 5.14 -8.57
C SER A 14 -8.13 3.78 -8.66
N ASP A 15 -9.24 3.74 -9.38
CA ASP A 15 -9.98 2.52 -9.75
C ASP A 15 -9.30 1.70 -10.87
N GLN A 16 -8.23 2.21 -11.47
CA GLN A 16 -7.46 1.52 -12.51
C GLN A 16 -6.31 0.70 -11.94
N ILE A 17 -5.95 0.93 -10.67
CA ILE A 17 -4.82 0.30 -10.01
C ILE A 17 -5.35 -0.66 -8.94
N MET A 18 -5.16 -1.96 -9.15
CA MET A 18 -5.70 -2.99 -8.26
C MET A 18 -4.69 -3.47 -7.21
N SER A 19 -3.40 -3.19 -7.41
CA SER A 19 -2.31 -3.63 -6.53
C SER A 19 -2.16 -2.81 -5.25
N ILE A 20 -2.88 -1.70 -5.11
CA ILE A 20 -2.88 -0.88 -3.91
C ILE A 20 -4.27 -0.29 -3.68
N TRP A 21 -4.77 -0.36 -2.44
CA TRP A 21 -6.10 0.13 -2.09
C TRP A 21 -6.18 0.57 -0.62
N TRP A 22 -7.24 1.30 -0.29
CA TRP A 22 -7.55 1.65 1.09
C TRP A 22 -8.10 0.44 1.87
N SER A 23 -7.68 0.24 3.12
CA SER A 23 -8.36 -0.73 3.98
C SER A 23 -9.78 -0.28 4.32
N HIS A 24 -10.58 -1.20 4.87
CA HIS A 24 -11.87 -0.86 5.48
C HIS A 24 -11.67 0.29 6.48
N GLY A 25 -12.32 1.44 6.23
CA GLY A 25 -12.19 2.67 7.02
C GLY A 25 -11.22 3.75 6.50
N GLY A 26 -10.45 3.51 5.43
CA GLY A 26 -9.67 4.58 4.78
C GLY A 26 -8.49 5.16 5.59
N HIS A 27 -8.06 4.46 6.64
CA HIS A 27 -6.95 4.89 7.52
C HIS A 27 -5.63 4.18 7.26
N ARG A 28 -5.64 3.14 6.43
CA ARG A 28 -4.49 2.30 6.11
C ARG A 28 -4.48 2.04 4.61
N ILE A 29 -3.29 1.84 4.07
CA ILE A 29 -3.12 1.36 2.70
C ILE A 29 -2.72 -0.11 2.73
N VAL A 30 -3.24 -0.85 1.77
CA VAL A 30 -2.96 -2.27 1.54
C VAL A 30 -2.31 -2.40 0.18
N ILE A 31 -1.21 -3.13 0.09
CA ILE A 31 -0.40 -3.27 -1.13
C ILE A 31 -0.17 -4.75 -1.42
N ASP A 32 -0.61 -5.25 -2.57
CA ASP A 32 -0.14 -6.54 -3.09
C ASP A 32 1.26 -6.35 -3.69
N GLN A 33 2.29 -6.81 -2.99
CA GLN A 33 3.67 -6.55 -3.37
C GLN A 33 4.05 -7.09 -4.75
N GLU A 34 3.51 -8.24 -5.17
CA GLU A 34 3.90 -8.84 -6.44
C GLU A 34 3.15 -8.17 -7.59
N MET A 35 1.85 -7.88 -7.43
CA MET A 35 1.09 -7.14 -8.43
C MET A 35 1.59 -5.70 -8.58
N PHE A 36 1.97 -5.04 -7.48
CA PHE A 36 2.45 -3.66 -7.47
C PHE A 36 3.74 -3.47 -8.27
N LYS A 37 4.62 -4.49 -8.27
CA LYS A 37 5.83 -4.47 -9.11
C LYS A 37 5.50 -4.36 -10.58
N VAL A 38 4.48 -5.09 -11.04
CA VAL A 38 4.11 -5.15 -12.46
C VAL A 38 3.26 -3.94 -12.84
N GLU A 39 2.22 -3.67 -12.06
CA GLU A 39 1.20 -2.68 -12.40
C GLU A 39 1.68 -1.24 -12.22
N VAL A 40 2.48 -0.96 -11.18
CA VAL A 40 2.89 0.42 -10.83
C VAL A 40 4.37 0.65 -11.13
N LEU A 41 5.26 -0.21 -10.60
CA LEU A 41 6.70 -0.04 -10.80
C LEU A 41 7.17 -0.48 -12.20
N GLY A 42 6.36 -1.28 -12.89
CA GLY A 42 6.59 -1.71 -14.27
C GLY A 42 6.18 -0.68 -15.31
N MET A 43 5.42 0.37 -14.93
CA MET A 43 5.01 1.43 -15.85
C MET A 43 6.22 2.15 -16.46
N LYS A 44 6.15 2.42 -17.77
CA LYS A 44 7.23 3.06 -18.54
C LYS A 44 6.75 4.36 -19.18
N GLY A 45 7.71 5.23 -19.48
CA GLY A 45 7.47 6.49 -20.18
C GLY A 45 6.55 7.43 -19.41
N ARG A 46 5.60 8.05 -20.12
CA ARG A 46 4.69 9.08 -19.56
C ARG A 46 3.68 8.54 -18.54
N LEU A 47 3.47 7.22 -18.50
CA LEU A 47 2.56 6.56 -17.55
C LEU A 47 3.22 6.33 -16.19
N LYS A 48 4.53 6.58 -16.05
CA LYS A 48 5.27 6.27 -14.84
C LYS A 48 4.85 7.18 -13.68
N VAL A 49 4.32 6.58 -12.61
CA VAL A 49 3.89 7.31 -11.40
C VAL A 49 5.09 7.71 -10.54
N PHE A 50 6.01 6.76 -10.30
CA PHE A 50 7.22 6.96 -9.50
C PHE A 50 8.47 6.69 -10.31
N GLU A 51 9.55 7.45 -10.09
CA GLU A 51 10.83 7.21 -10.77
C GLU A 51 11.49 5.86 -10.40
N MET A 52 11.14 5.32 -9.24
CA MET A 52 11.68 4.06 -8.75
C MET A 52 11.07 2.84 -9.46
N GLU A 53 11.87 1.81 -9.65
CA GLU A 53 11.46 0.60 -10.38
C GLU A 53 11.51 -0.67 -9.50
N ASN A 54 11.79 -0.52 -8.20
CA ASN A 54 11.89 -1.65 -7.29
C ASN A 54 11.23 -1.37 -5.94
N MET A 55 10.69 -2.45 -5.34
CA MET A 55 9.99 -2.40 -4.06
C MET A 55 10.86 -1.86 -2.92
N LYS A 56 12.16 -2.18 -2.91
CA LYS A 56 13.07 -1.74 -1.84
C LYS A 56 13.13 -0.21 -1.77
N SER A 57 13.21 0.43 -2.92
CA SER A 57 13.20 1.89 -3.03
C SER A 57 11.85 2.45 -2.59
N PHE A 58 10.75 1.81 -3.01
CA PHE A 58 9.39 2.22 -2.63
C PHE A 58 9.18 2.16 -1.12
N PHE A 59 9.56 1.07 -0.46
CA PHE A 59 9.54 0.95 0.99
C PHE A 59 10.41 1.99 1.69
N ARG A 60 11.58 2.31 1.12
CA ARG A 60 12.41 3.40 1.64
C ARG A 60 11.68 4.74 1.62
N GLN A 61 10.93 5.05 0.56
CA GLN A 61 10.12 6.27 0.52
C GLN A 61 9.01 6.23 1.58
N LEU A 62 8.28 5.14 1.72
CA LEU A 62 7.30 4.99 2.80
C LEU A 62 7.92 5.29 4.18
N ASN A 63 9.07 4.68 4.49
CA ASN A 63 9.76 4.89 5.76
C ASN A 63 10.23 6.35 5.94
N LEU A 64 10.75 6.99 4.89
CA LEU A 64 11.18 8.39 4.93
C LEU A 64 10.04 9.36 5.20
N TYR A 65 8.81 9.01 4.81
CA TYR A 65 7.60 9.78 5.11
C TYR A 65 6.87 9.28 6.36
N GLY A 66 7.50 8.43 7.17
CA GLY A 66 6.98 8.00 8.47
C GLY A 66 5.85 6.98 8.41
N PHE A 67 5.59 6.36 7.25
CA PHE A 67 4.66 5.24 7.18
C PHE A 67 5.21 4.08 7.99
N THR A 68 4.35 3.46 8.78
CA THR A 68 4.71 2.32 9.62
C THR A 68 4.04 1.08 9.09
N LYS A 69 4.84 0.04 8.83
CA LYS A 69 4.35 -1.27 8.43
C LYS A 69 3.66 -1.93 9.62
N ILE A 70 2.43 -2.38 9.44
CA ILE A 70 1.72 -3.15 10.46
C ILE A 70 2.15 -4.62 10.30
N PRO A 71 2.74 -5.25 11.33
CA PRO A 71 2.98 -6.69 11.32
C PRO A 71 1.65 -7.42 11.14
N ARG A 72 1.63 -8.38 10.21
CA ARG A 72 0.53 -9.33 10.10
C ARG A 72 0.77 -10.45 11.11
N ASP A 73 0.78 -10.10 12.38
CA ASP A 73 0.94 -11.10 13.42
C ASP A 73 -0.40 -11.85 13.58
N HIS A 74 -0.39 -13.12 13.21
CA HIS A 74 -1.28 -14.16 13.73
C HIS A 74 -2.80 -14.04 13.54
N GLU A 75 -3.31 -13.62 12.37
CA GLU A 75 -4.72 -13.89 12.00
C GLU A 75 -4.92 -15.33 11.49
N ARG A 76 -4.13 -16.31 11.96
CA ARG A 76 -4.58 -17.70 11.91
C ARG A 76 -5.44 -17.89 13.15
N SER A 77 -6.72 -17.50 13.06
CA SER A 77 -7.70 -17.91 14.06
C SER A 77 -7.68 -19.44 14.11
N PRO A 78 -7.30 -20.07 15.23
CA PRO A 78 -7.26 -21.54 15.31
C PRO A 78 -8.65 -22.18 15.15
N SER A 79 -9.71 -21.37 15.14
CA SER A 79 -11.11 -21.75 14.97
C SER A 79 -11.62 -21.62 13.53
N LEU A 80 -10.81 -21.19 12.56
CA LEU A 80 -11.28 -21.00 11.19
C LEU A 80 -11.47 -22.37 10.50
N PRO A 81 -12.63 -22.65 9.87
CA PRO A 81 -12.85 -23.86 9.09
C PRO A 81 -11.76 -24.05 8.03
N GLU A 82 -11.34 -25.30 7.81
CA GLU A 82 -10.20 -25.66 6.95
C GLU A 82 -10.32 -25.11 5.51
N PHE A 83 -11.54 -25.07 4.96
CA PHE A 83 -11.80 -24.51 3.63
C PHE A 83 -11.58 -22.98 3.55
N LEU A 84 -11.85 -22.24 4.64
CA LEU A 84 -11.57 -20.82 4.73
C LEU A 84 -10.09 -20.55 5.03
N ALA A 85 -9.45 -21.48 5.75
CA ALA A 85 -8.02 -21.39 6.07
C ALA A 85 -7.15 -21.56 4.81
N GLU A 86 -7.58 -22.36 3.83
CA GLU A 86 -6.90 -22.48 2.53
C GLU A 86 -7.02 -21.20 1.70
N GLU A 87 -8.19 -20.56 1.69
CA GLU A 87 -8.41 -19.27 1.02
C GLU A 87 -7.61 -18.15 1.69
N GLU A 88 -7.64 -18.06 3.03
CA GLU A 88 -6.79 -17.14 3.79
C GLU A 88 -5.30 -17.46 3.60
N ALA A 89 -4.90 -18.73 3.48
CA ALA A 89 -3.54 -19.11 3.18
C ALA A 89 -3.12 -18.66 1.77
N LEU A 90 -3.99 -18.76 0.76
CA LEU A 90 -3.78 -18.21 -0.58
C LEU A 90 -3.63 -16.68 -0.57
N VAL A 91 -4.45 -15.99 0.22
CA VAL A 91 -4.34 -14.53 0.44
C VAL A 91 -3.10 -14.17 1.27
N ALA A 92 -2.67 -15.03 2.19
CA ALA A 92 -1.43 -14.89 2.96
C ALA A 92 -0.19 -15.20 2.11
N HIS A 93 -0.31 -16.11 1.12
CA HIS A 93 0.68 -16.40 0.11
C HIS A 93 0.85 -15.23 -0.86
N ARG A 94 -0.21 -14.45 -1.10
CA ARG A 94 -0.05 -13.10 -1.64
C ARG A 94 0.69 -12.25 -0.60
N LYS A 95 1.86 -11.75 -0.97
CA LYS A 95 2.70 -10.87 -0.13
C LYS A 95 2.06 -9.49 0.02
N VAL A 96 0.86 -9.45 0.59
CA VAL A 96 0.13 -8.23 0.86
C VAL A 96 0.74 -7.52 2.07
N LEU A 97 0.84 -6.20 2.02
CA LEU A 97 1.48 -5.39 3.06
C LEU A 97 0.52 -4.30 3.49
N VAL A 98 0.43 -4.06 4.80
CA VAL A 98 -0.43 -3.01 5.35
C VAL A 98 0.45 -1.93 5.98
N TYR A 99 0.19 -0.68 5.62
CA TYR A 99 0.88 0.49 6.16
C TYR A 99 -0.12 1.50 6.71
N TYR A 100 0.28 2.18 7.78
CA TYR A 100 -0.47 3.32 8.32
C TYR A 100 0.41 4.56 8.42
N HIS A 101 -0.23 5.73 8.37
CA HIS A 101 0.36 7.02 8.70
C HIS A 101 -0.72 7.95 9.26
N LEU A 102 -0.40 8.72 10.30
CA LEU A 102 -1.38 9.54 11.04
C LEU A 102 -2.13 10.55 10.16
N PHE A 103 -1.43 11.15 9.20
CA PHE A 103 -1.96 12.20 8.32
C PHE A 103 -2.32 11.69 6.91
N PHE A 104 -2.23 10.39 6.64
CA PHE A 104 -2.55 9.83 5.32
C PHE A 104 -3.87 9.08 5.39
N LYS A 105 -4.96 9.74 5.01
CA LYS A 105 -6.33 9.21 5.11
C LYS A 105 -7.10 9.48 3.82
N ARG A 106 -8.00 8.56 3.46
CA ARG A 106 -8.83 8.66 2.25
C ARG A 106 -9.68 9.93 2.28
N ASP A 107 -10.51 10.08 3.30
CA ASP A 107 -11.53 11.13 3.33
C ASP A 107 -10.99 12.51 3.79
N TYR A 108 -9.68 12.61 4.03
CA TYR A 108 -9.02 13.83 4.53
C TYR A 108 -7.75 14.17 3.74
N PRO A 109 -7.84 14.44 2.42
CA PRO A 109 -6.68 14.72 1.56
C PRO A 109 -5.90 15.98 1.98
N GLN A 110 -6.52 16.94 2.66
CA GLN A 110 -5.85 18.13 3.20
C GLN A 110 -4.73 17.78 4.17
N LEU A 111 -4.83 16.65 4.89
CA LEU A 111 -3.81 16.22 5.85
C LEU A 111 -2.49 15.82 5.18
N LEU A 112 -2.48 15.60 3.86
CA LEU A 112 -1.26 15.28 3.11
C LEU A 112 -0.18 16.37 3.24
N GLU A 113 -0.55 17.61 3.54
CA GLU A 113 0.42 18.68 3.79
C GLU A 113 1.33 18.39 4.99
N HIS A 114 0.87 17.57 5.95
CA HIS A 114 1.61 17.16 7.13
C HIS A 114 2.44 15.89 6.92
N CYS A 115 2.32 15.21 5.77
CA CYS A 115 3.19 14.11 5.38
C CYS A 115 4.56 14.66 4.92
N LYS A 116 5.37 15.13 5.87
CA LYS A 116 6.72 15.65 5.60
C LYS A 116 7.75 14.52 5.59
N ARG A 117 8.77 14.70 4.77
CA ARG A 117 9.94 13.82 4.73
C ARG A 117 10.80 14.07 5.97
N ARG A 118 11.23 12.99 6.64
CA ARG A 118 12.20 13.01 7.74
C ARG A 118 13.62 13.25 7.25
#